data_AF-A0A7X5UR97-F1
#
_entry.id   AF-A0A7X5UR97-F1
#
_cell.length_a   1.000
_cell.length_b   1.000
_cell.length_c   1.000
_cell.angle_alpha   90.00
_cell.angle_beta   90.00
_cell.angle_gamma   90.00
#
_symmetry.space_group_name_H-M   'P 1'
#
loop_
_entity.id
_entity.type
_entity.pdbx_description
1 polymer ?
#
loop_
_entity_poly.entity_id
_entity_poly.type
_entity_poly.pdbx_seq_one_letter_code
_entity_poly.pdbx_strand_id
1 'polypeptide(L)'
;MLTRPTERVETAFRPHFPPRLPGQAPLVPGSEDFGEFGAAAGVPSVFWLVGGLAERMVLDAMAAGRFESDVPSNHSAAFAPVPRPTSRTGVEALVVAALAWLPGPGTA
;
A
#
# COMPACT_ATOMS: atom_id res chain seq x y z
N MET A 1 3.34 15.90 7.48
CA MET A 1 4.28 16.34 6.43
C MET A 1 4.91 15.09 5.86
N LEU A 2 4.74 14.82 4.56
CA LEU A 2 5.30 13.61 3.94
C LEU A 2 6.82 13.74 3.85
N THR A 3 7.54 12.62 3.93
CA THR A 3 8.98 12.61 3.72
C THR A 3 9.26 12.60 2.21
N ARG A 4 10.38 13.17 1.75
CA ARG A 4 10.77 13.18 0.33
C ARG A 4 10.68 11.79 -0.34
N PRO A 5 11.08 10.68 0.31
CA PRO A 5 10.89 9.33 -0.23
C PRO A 5 9.42 8.93 -0.42
N THR A 6 8.54 9.25 0.53
CA THR A 6 7.11 8.99 0.42
C THR A 6 6.50 9.74 -0.78
N GLU A 7 6.83 11.02 -0.93
CA GLU A 7 6.36 11.86 -2.05
C GLU A 7 6.80 11.29 -3.40
N ARG A 8 8.02 10.75 -3.50
CA ARG A 8 8.51 10.09 -4.72
C ARG A 8 7.69 8.85 -5.07
N VAL A 9 7.38 7.99 -4.10
CA VAL A 9 6.53 6.80 -4.33
C VAL A 9 5.13 7.21 -4.75
N GLU A 10 4.52 8.16 -4.04
CA GLU A 10 3.19 8.66 -4.39
C GLU A 10 3.14 9.24 -5.81
N THR A 11 4.19 9.96 -6.22
CA THR A 11 4.32 10.53 -7.57
C THR A 11 4.38 9.42 -8.63
N ALA A 12 5.10 8.33 -8.35
CA ALA A 12 5.18 7.18 -9.26
C ALA A 12 3.88 6.37 -9.31
N PHE A 13 3.18 6.23 -8.18
CA PHE A 13 1.93 5.47 -8.09
C PHE A 13 0.76 6.16 -8.79
N ARG A 14 0.69 7.49 -8.72
CA ARG A 14 -0.44 8.27 -9.24
C ARG A 14 -0.82 7.99 -10.70
N PRO A 15 0.12 7.98 -11.67
CA PRO A 15 -0.22 7.67 -13.06
C PRO A 15 -0.51 6.18 -13.30
N HIS A 16 0.02 5.27 -12.47
CA HIS A 16 -0.15 3.82 -12.64
C HIS A 16 -1.44 3.28 -12.00
N PHE A 17 -1.93 3.91 -10.93
CA PHE A 17 -3.15 3.53 -10.22
C PHE A 17 -4.28 4.59 -10.22
N PRO A 18 -4.70 5.19 -11.35
CA PRO A 18 -5.85 6.10 -11.39
C PRO A 18 -7.19 5.34 -11.29
N PRO A 19 -8.28 5.89 -10.70
CA PRO A 19 -8.43 6.96 -9.70
C PRO A 19 -8.42 6.41 -8.26
N ARG A 20 -7.87 5.22 -8.04
CA ARG A 20 -7.70 4.57 -6.74
C ARG A 20 -6.53 5.19 -5.98
N LEU A 21 -6.55 6.52 -5.81
CA LEU A 21 -5.51 7.19 -5.05
C LEU A 21 -5.36 6.48 -3.69
N PRO A 22 -4.14 6.12 -3.30
CA PRO A 22 -3.90 5.82 -1.90
C PRO A 22 -4.20 7.11 -1.13
N GLY A 23 -5.31 7.11 -0.38
CA GLY A 23 -5.46 8.07 0.70
C GLY A 23 -4.33 7.87 1.72
N GLN A 24 -4.24 8.76 2.70
CA GLN A 24 -3.40 8.46 3.85
C GLN A 24 -3.82 7.10 4.41
N ALA A 25 -2.86 6.19 4.54
CA ALA A 25 -3.11 4.91 5.19
C ALA A 25 -3.74 5.19 6.56
N PRO A 26 -4.80 4.46 6.96
CA PRO A 26 -5.35 4.60 8.30
C PRO A 26 -4.26 4.29 9.32
N LEU A 27 -4.37 4.90 10.51
CA LEU A 27 -3.55 4.48 11.64
C LEU A 27 -3.91 3.03 11.98
N VAL A 28 -2.94 2.14 11.82
CA VAL A 28 -3.09 0.72 12.19
C VAL A 28 -2.32 0.53 13.49
N PRO A 29 -2.95 0.01 14.58
CA PRO A 29 -2.28 -0.18 15.87
C PRO A 29 -1.30 -1.37 15.90
N GLY A 30 -1.08 -2.02 14.75
CA GLY A 30 -0.10 -3.10 14.62
C GLY A 30 1.33 -2.57 14.61
N SER A 31 2.25 -3.40 15.09
CA SER A 31 3.70 -3.18 14.97
C SER A 31 4.25 -3.87 13.72
N GLU A 32 5.37 -3.38 13.20
CA GLU A 32 6.07 -3.94 12.04
C GLU A 32 7.58 -3.68 12.18
N ASP A 33 8.43 -4.60 11.70
CA ASP A 33 9.91 -4.48 11.77
C ASP A 33 10.53 -3.89 10.49
N PHE A 34 9.71 -3.57 9.49
CA PHE A 34 10.13 -3.12 8.15
C PHE A 34 11.22 -2.03 8.15
N GLY A 35 11.18 -1.10 9.11
CA GLY A 35 12.11 0.02 9.19
C GLY A 35 13.52 -0.34 9.66
N GLU A 36 13.73 -1.53 10.25
CA GLU A 36 14.98 -1.89 10.93
C GLU A 36 16.18 -1.91 9.96
N PHE A 37 16.02 -2.45 8.75
CA PHE A 37 17.11 -2.46 7.76
C PHE A 37 17.45 -1.06 7.24
N GLY A 38 16.44 -0.20 7.04
CA GLY A 38 16.67 1.19 6.64
C GLY A 38 17.40 1.96 7.74
N ALA A 39 17.00 1.77 8.99
CA ALA A 39 17.66 2.37 10.15
C ALA A 39 19.13 1.92 10.26
N ALA A 40 19.40 0.62 10.15
CA ALA A 40 20.76 0.08 10.19
C ALA A 40 21.65 0.61 9.06
N ALA A 41 21.09 0.84 7.87
CA ALA A 41 21.81 1.37 6.72
C ALA A 41 21.86 2.91 6.65
N GLY A 42 21.18 3.62 7.57
CA GLY A 42 21.09 5.09 7.53
C GLY A 42 20.30 5.64 6.34
N VAL A 43 19.37 4.87 5.79
CA VAL A 43 18.53 5.24 4.65
C VAL A 43 17.04 5.31 5.04
N PRO A 44 16.25 6.20 4.42
CA PRO A 44 14.83 6.29 4.73
C PRO A 44 14.07 5.05 4.23
N SER A 45 13.02 4.68 4.94
CA SER A 45 12.10 3.60 4.59
C SER A 45 10.71 4.14 4.26
N VAL A 46 10.02 3.53 3.31
CA VAL A 46 8.63 3.87 2.94
C VAL A 46 7.79 2.61 3.00
N PHE A 47 6.71 2.65 3.78
CA PHE A 47 5.74 1.55 3.93
C PHE A 47 4.37 1.99 3.40
N TRP A 48 3.62 1.07 2.79
CA TRP A 48 2.28 1.32 2.27
C TRP A 48 1.40 0.08 2.41
N LEU A 49 0.10 0.25 2.24
CA LEU A 49 -0.88 -0.82 2.32
C LEU A 49 -1.41 -1.18 0.93
N VAL A 50 -1.66 -2.46 0.72
CA VAL A 50 -2.34 -2.99 -0.48
C VAL A 50 -3.68 -3.56 -0.02
N GLY A 51 -4.78 -3.07 -0.58
CA GLY A 51 -6.11 -3.62 -0.29
C GLY A 51 -6.19 -5.09 -0.69
N GLY A 52 -7.02 -5.86 0.02
CA GLY A 52 -7.14 -7.31 -0.21
C GLY A 52 -8.55 -7.80 -0.47
N LEU A 53 -9.57 -7.03 -0.07
CA LEU A 53 -10.96 -7.50 -0.03
C LEU A 53 -11.78 -6.89 -1.17
N ALA A 54 -12.99 -7.43 -1.36
CA ALA A 54 -13.90 -6.93 -2.37
C ALA A 54 -14.19 -5.44 -2.15
N GLU A 55 -13.88 -4.61 -3.16
CA GLU A 55 -13.98 -3.14 -3.08
C GLU A 55 -15.36 -2.66 -2.62
N ARG A 56 -16.42 -3.21 -3.21
CA ARG A 56 -17.80 -2.92 -2.81
C ARG A 56 -18.05 -3.21 -1.33
N MET A 57 -17.62 -4.37 -0.81
CA MET A 57 -17.83 -4.74 0.59
C MET A 57 -17.19 -3.72 1.51
N VAL A 58 -15.95 -3.34 1.22
CA VAL A 58 -15.19 -2.38 2.02
C VAL A 58 -15.85 -0.99 1.97
N LEU A 59 -16.17 -0.49 0.77
CA LEU A 59 -16.77 0.84 0.61
C LEU A 59 -18.18 0.92 1.23
N ASP A 60 -19.02 -0.10 1.06
CA ASP A 60 -20.36 -0.16 1.67
C ASP A 60 -20.24 -0.15 3.21
N ALA A 61 -19.29 -0.90 3.77
CA ALA A 61 -19.05 -0.95 5.22
C ALA A 61 -18.52 0.38 5.76
N MET A 62 -17.57 1.02 5.06
CA MET A 62 -17.07 2.35 5.43
C MET A 62 -18.18 3.40 5.39
N ALA A 63 -18.97 3.45 4.32
CA ALA A 63 -20.06 4.41 4.16
C ALA A 63 -21.15 4.25 5.23
N ALA A 64 -21.35 3.03 5.73
CA ALA A 64 -22.31 2.73 6.78
C ALA A 64 -21.73 2.81 8.22
N GLY A 65 -20.44 3.16 8.39
CA GLY A 65 -19.79 3.19 9.71
C GLY A 65 -19.62 1.81 10.35
N ARG A 66 -19.59 0.74 9.54
CA ARG A 66 -19.50 -0.67 9.97
C ARG A 66 -18.22 -1.36 9.54
N PHE A 67 -17.15 -0.60 9.26
CA PHE A 67 -15.89 -1.17 8.80
C PHE A 67 -15.36 -2.26 9.75
N GLU A 68 -15.28 -1.97 11.05
CA GLU A 68 -14.72 -2.89 12.05
C GLU A 68 -15.56 -4.17 12.26
N SER A 69 -16.86 -4.15 11.92
CA SER A 69 -17.73 -5.32 12.05
C SER A 69 -17.84 -6.14 10.77
N ASP A 70 -17.87 -5.46 9.61
CA ASP A 70 -18.22 -6.09 8.34
C ASP A 70 -16.97 -6.47 7.52
N VAL A 71 -15.81 -5.88 7.81
CA VAL A 71 -14.56 -6.12 7.08
C VAL A 71 -13.63 -7.02 7.92
N PRO A 72 -13.37 -8.27 7.49
CA PRO A 72 -12.45 -9.14 8.22
C PRO A 72 -11.06 -8.52 8.32
N SER A 73 -10.52 -8.42 9.54
CA SER A 73 -9.17 -7.95 9.81
C SER A 73 -8.12 -9.05 9.60
N ASN A 74 -6.85 -8.65 9.51
CA ASN A 74 -5.73 -9.59 9.64
C ASN A 74 -5.89 -10.42 10.92
N HIS A 75 -5.50 -11.70 10.88
CA HIS A 75 -5.70 -12.72 11.94
C HIS A 75 -7.13 -13.24 12.15
N SER A 76 -8.14 -12.73 11.43
CA SER A 76 -9.46 -13.36 11.39
C SER A 76 -9.44 -14.65 10.56
N ALA A 77 -10.16 -15.69 10.99
CA ALA A 77 -10.38 -16.90 10.19
C ALA A 77 -11.21 -16.63 8.92
N ALA A 78 -11.92 -15.49 8.87
CA ALA A 78 -12.68 -15.04 7.70
C ALA A 78 -11.85 -14.16 6.75
N PHE A 79 -10.59 -13.85 7.09
CA PHE A 79 -9.74 -13.04 6.23
C PHE A 79 -9.28 -13.84 5.01
N ALA A 80 -9.85 -13.50 3.85
CA ALA A 80 -9.56 -14.14 2.58
C ALA A 80 -9.37 -13.07 1.48
N PRO A 81 -8.13 -12.65 1.20
CA PRO A 81 -7.86 -11.72 0.11
C PRO A 81 -8.33 -12.27 -1.24
N VAL A 82 -8.93 -11.41 -2.07
CA VAL A 82 -9.33 -11.73 -3.44
C VAL A 82 -8.07 -12.01 -4.26
N PRO A 83 -7.86 -13.22 -4.82
CA PRO A 83 -6.58 -13.56 -5.47
C PRO A 83 -6.18 -12.60 -6.60
N ARG A 84 -7.14 -12.16 -7.40
CA ARG A 84 -6.97 -11.10 -8.41
C ARG A 84 -8.10 -10.09 -8.26
N PRO A 85 -7.82 -8.78 -8.19
CA PRO A 85 -6.58 -8.13 -8.59
C PRO A 85 -5.47 -8.05 -7.52
N THR A 86 -5.71 -8.43 -6.25
CA THR A 86 -4.80 -8.13 -5.12
C THR A 86 -3.34 -8.49 -5.34
N SER A 87 -3.02 -9.74 -5.69
CA SER A 87 -1.61 -10.14 -5.87
C SER A 87 -0.95 -9.38 -7.03
N ARG A 88 -1.71 -9.08 -8.09
CA ARG A 88 -1.21 -8.28 -9.22
C ARG A 88 -0.93 -6.84 -8.78
N THR A 89 -1.84 -6.21 -8.04
CA THR A 89 -1.64 -4.87 -7.49
C THR A 89 -0.42 -4.79 -6.57
N GLY A 90 -0.19 -5.81 -5.72
CA GLY A 90 0.98 -5.87 -4.86
C GLY A 90 2.30 -5.92 -5.65
N VAL A 91 2.37 -6.77 -6.69
CA VAL A 91 3.55 -6.85 -7.57
C VAL A 91 3.75 -5.54 -8.32
N GLU A 92 2.70 -4.97 -8.92
CA GLU A 92 2.78 -3.70 -9.62
C GLU A 92 3.25 -2.57 -8.71
N ALA A 93 2.77 -2.49 -7.46
CA ALA A 93 3.19 -1.48 -6.50
C ALA A 93 4.70 -1.58 -6.18
N LEU A 94 5.21 -2.79 -5.96
CA LEU A 94 6.64 -3.01 -5.72
C LEU A 94 7.49 -2.60 -6.93
N VAL A 95 7.07 -2.98 -8.14
CA VAL A 95 7.79 -2.66 -9.38
C VAL A 95 7.79 -1.16 -9.65
N VAL A 96 6.61 -0.51 -9.59
CA VAL A 96 6.47 0.93 -9.83
C VAL A 96 7.26 1.73 -8.78
N ALA A 97 7.23 1.30 -7.52
CA ALA A 97 8.06 1.92 -6.48
C ALA A 97 9.53 1.82 -6.88
N ALA A 98 10.07 0.62 -7.11
CA ALA A 98 11.48 0.44 -7.47
C ALA A 98 11.91 1.28 -8.69
N LEU A 99 11.08 1.32 -9.73
CA LEU A 99 11.33 2.11 -10.95
C LEU A 99 11.40 3.63 -10.70
N ALA A 100 10.88 4.14 -9.58
CA ALA A 100 11.04 5.54 -9.19
C ALA A 100 12.49 5.90 -8.76
N TRP A 101 13.34 4.90 -8.52
CA TRP A 101 14.76 5.09 -8.19
C TRP A 101 15.72 4.51 -9.21
N LEU A 102 15.28 3.56 -10.04
CA LEU A 102 16.12 2.99 -11.09
C LEU A 102 16.21 3.95 -12.28
N PRO A 103 17.40 4.06 -12.92
CA PRO A 103 17.55 4.83 -14.15
C PRO A 103 16.65 4.26 -15.25
N GLY A 104 16.16 5.15 -16.12
CA GLY A 104 15.39 4.73 -17.29
C GLY A 104 16.25 3.88 -18.23
N PRO A 105 15.64 3.03 -19.07
CA PRO A 105 16.38 2.29 -20.08
C PRO A 105 17.15 3.27 -20.97
N GLY A 106 18.49 3.23 -20.91
CA GLY A 106 19.39 4.02 -21.77
C GLY A 106 20.17 5.17 -21.12
N THR A 107 20.13 5.37 -19.80
CA THR A 107 20.88 6.45 -19.13
C THR A 107 22.06 5.95 -18.27
N ALA A 108 22.81 4.96 -18.79
CA ALA A 108 24.08 4.51 -18.22
C ALA A 108 25.25 5.17 -18.95
#